data_AF-A0A023FLQ4-F1
#
_entry.id   AF-A0A023FLQ4-F1
#
_cell.length_a   1.000
_cell.length_b   1.000
_cell.length_c   1.000
_cell.angle_alpha   90.00
_cell.angle_beta   90.00
_cell.angle_gamma   90.00
#
_symmetry.space_group_name_H-M   'P 1'
#
loop_
_entity.id
_entity.type
_entity.pdbx_description
1 polymer ?
#
loop_
_entity_poly.entity_id
_entity_poly.type
_entity_poly.pdbx_seq_one_letter_code
_entity_poly.pdbx_strand_id
1 'polypeptide(L)'
;MRRGERLSIPRLVLATVLGAQLCCALTLSTYFGPEDKARLKSLFTSPRALADVPSAHYAAYGLGLLGEKITNPQDFCKVLKTVDQKNLESLYHAASGSKALGNCPLDIPEGKATLQAALKEDSSVVQLYHTVLALKALGVSVDSAKVSQLLLAALKKDDSMANLGYAFHVASVLGGNLSQS
;
A
#
# COMPACT_ATOMS: atom_id res chain seq x y z
N MET A 1 12.94 28.13 -55.01
CA MET A 1 11.73 28.90 -54.65
C MET A 1 10.82 27.99 -53.82
N ARG A 2 10.90 28.08 -52.48
CA ARG A 2 10.17 27.20 -51.53
C ARG A 2 8.71 27.61 -51.45
N ARG A 3 7.80 26.71 -51.79
CA ARG A 3 6.35 26.91 -51.66
C ARG A 3 5.93 26.44 -50.26
N GLY A 4 5.74 27.40 -49.35
CA GLY A 4 5.31 27.12 -47.98
C GLY A 4 3.86 26.65 -47.94
N GLU A 5 3.64 25.45 -47.44
CA GLU A 5 2.31 24.93 -47.13
C GLU A 5 1.76 25.71 -45.92
N ARG A 6 0.80 26.62 -46.17
CA ARG A 6 0.03 27.25 -45.10
C ARG A 6 -0.95 26.21 -44.56
N LEU A 7 -0.66 25.68 -43.38
CA LEU A 7 -1.62 24.90 -42.60
C LEU A 7 -2.83 25.79 -42.30
N SER A 8 -3.98 25.46 -42.88
CA SER A 8 -5.20 26.26 -42.72
C SER A 8 -5.71 26.16 -41.28
N ILE A 9 -6.05 27.31 -40.68
CA ILE A 9 -6.54 27.48 -39.30
C ILE A 9 -7.60 26.42 -38.89
N PRO A 10 -8.60 26.05 -39.71
CA PRO A 10 -9.58 25.03 -39.31
C PRO A 10 -9.00 23.62 -39.18
N ARG A 11 -7.91 23.29 -39.91
CA ARG A 11 -7.21 22.00 -39.75
C ARG A 11 -6.38 21.96 -38.47
N LEU A 12 -5.81 23.09 -38.06
CA LEU A 12 -5.10 23.21 -36.78
C LEU A 12 -6.06 23.11 -35.59
N VAL A 13 -7.24 23.74 -35.68
CA VAL A 13 -8.30 23.67 -34.66
C VAL A 13 -8.90 22.26 -34.55
N LEU A 14 -9.13 21.57 -35.67
CA LEU A 14 -9.65 20.20 -35.64
C LEU A 14 -8.63 19.22 -35.03
N ALA A 15 -7.34 19.40 -35.32
CA ALA A 15 -6.27 18.59 -34.76
C ALA A 15 -6.07 18.82 -33.25
N THR A 16 -6.21 20.05 -32.75
CA THR A 16 -6.12 20.34 -31.31
C THR A 16 -7.33 19.83 -30.53
N VAL A 17 -8.54 19.89 -31.11
CA VAL A 17 -9.75 19.35 -30.46
C VAL A 17 -9.71 17.82 -30.36
N LEU A 18 -9.28 17.11 -31.43
CA LEU A 18 -9.11 15.65 -31.35
C LEU A 18 -7.99 15.23 -30.38
N GLY A 19 -6.88 15.96 -30.34
CA GLY A 19 -5.78 15.70 -29.41
C GLY A 19 -6.16 15.88 -27.93
N ALA A 20 -6.97 16.89 -27.61
CA ALA A 20 -7.44 17.13 -26.25
C ALA A 20 -8.41 16.04 -25.75
N GLN A 21 -9.26 15.48 -26.63
CA GLN A 21 -10.20 14.41 -26.26
C GLN A 21 -9.50 13.08 -25.95
N LEU A 22 -8.39 12.76 -26.63
CA LEU A 22 -7.56 11.59 -26.33
C LEU A 22 -6.79 11.73 -25.01
N CYS A 23 -6.42 12.95 -24.60
CA CYS A 23 -5.76 13.20 -23.31
C CYS A 23 -6.70 13.04 -22.10
N CYS A 24 -7.99 13.36 -22.23
CA CYS A 24 -8.92 13.24 -21.11
C CYS A 24 -9.38 11.80 -20.83
N ALA A 25 -9.37 10.92 -21.85
CA ALA A 25 -9.83 9.53 -21.71
C ALA A 25 -8.83 8.59 -21.01
N LEU A 26 -7.57 9.02 -20.84
CA LEU A 26 -6.49 8.20 -20.27
C LEU A 26 -6.23 8.50 -18.78
N THR A 27 -6.99 9.41 -18.18
CA THR A 27 -6.82 9.73 -16.75
C THR A 27 -7.90 9.06 -15.92
N LEU A 28 -7.51 8.38 -14.84
CA LEU A 28 -8.41 7.74 -13.86
C LEU A 28 -9.46 8.71 -13.27
N SER A 29 -9.26 10.02 -13.43
CA SER A 29 -10.13 11.08 -12.93
C SER A 29 -11.54 11.08 -13.55
N THR A 30 -11.76 10.43 -14.71
CA THR A 30 -13.11 10.29 -15.29
C THR A 30 -13.98 9.25 -14.59
N TYR A 31 -13.40 8.35 -13.80
CA TYR A 31 -14.10 7.25 -13.13
C TYR A 31 -14.00 7.30 -11.60
N PHE A 32 -13.12 8.13 -11.04
CA PHE A 32 -12.98 8.32 -9.61
C PHE A 32 -13.25 9.78 -9.25
N GLY A 33 -14.52 10.08 -9.03
CA GLY A 33 -15.02 11.44 -8.86
C GLY A 33 -15.19 11.88 -7.40
N PRO A 34 -15.70 13.10 -7.17
CA PRO A 34 -16.03 13.60 -5.84
C PRO A 34 -17.00 12.70 -5.08
N GLU A 35 -17.97 12.08 -5.77
CA GLU A 35 -18.93 11.16 -5.18
C GLU A 35 -18.29 9.87 -4.68
N ASP A 36 -17.34 9.30 -5.43
CA ASP A 36 -16.60 8.11 -5.00
C ASP A 36 -15.73 8.39 -3.78
N LYS A 37 -15.07 9.56 -3.77
CA LYS A 37 -14.32 10.03 -2.60
C LYS A 37 -15.24 10.18 -1.39
N ALA A 38 -16.43 10.77 -1.55
CA ALA A 38 -17.40 10.91 -0.48
C ALA A 38 -17.89 9.55 0.04
N ARG A 39 -18.15 8.59 -0.84
CA ARG A 39 -18.54 7.22 -0.48
C ARG A 39 -17.44 6.51 0.30
N LEU A 40 -16.18 6.55 -0.16
CA LEU A 40 -15.06 5.94 0.56
C LEU A 40 -14.83 6.60 1.91
N LYS A 41 -14.88 7.94 1.98
CA LYS A 41 -14.83 8.67 3.26
C LYS A 41 -15.90 8.16 4.21
N SER A 42 -17.15 8.05 3.75
CA SER A 42 -18.26 7.54 4.56
C SER A 42 -18.02 6.12 5.06
N LEU A 43 -17.40 5.25 4.26
CA LEU A 43 -17.05 3.90 4.69
C LEU A 43 -15.97 3.91 5.78
N PHE A 44 -14.90 4.70 5.58
CA PHE A 44 -13.78 4.78 6.52
C PHE A 44 -14.10 5.55 7.80
N THR A 45 -15.19 6.32 7.85
CA THR A 45 -15.68 6.97 9.07
C THR A 45 -16.89 6.24 9.70
N SER A 46 -17.34 5.13 9.11
CA SER A 46 -18.45 4.35 9.66
C SER A 46 -18.01 3.53 10.89
N PRO A 47 -18.94 3.04 11.72
CA PRO A 47 -18.58 2.13 12.83
C PRO A 47 -17.81 0.88 12.40
N ARG A 48 -17.97 0.44 11.14
CA ARG A 48 -17.22 -0.71 10.59
C ARG A 48 -15.73 -0.45 10.51
N ALA A 49 -15.30 0.81 10.42
CA ALA A 49 -13.88 1.19 10.43
C ALA A 49 -13.17 0.76 11.73
N LEU A 50 -13.91 0.50 12.81
CA LEU A 50 -13.38 0.11 14.11
C LEU A 50 -13.81 -1.30 14.53
N ALA A 51 -14.30 -2.12 13.59
CA ALA A 51 -14.79 -3.47 13.89
C ALA A 51 -13.67 -4.41 14.36
N ASP A 52 -12.48 -4.29 13.77
CA ASP A 52 -11.30 -5.12 14.05
C ASP A 52 -10.01 -4.41 13.62
N VAL A 53 -8.87 -5.03 13.92
CA VAL A 53 -7.53 -4.49 13.62
C VAL A 53 -7.33 -4.25 12.10
N PRO A 54 -7.66 -5.19 11.19
CA PRO A 54 -7.60 -4.93 9.75
C PRO A 54 -8.45 -3.76 9.27
N SER A 55 -9.69 -3.67 9.74
CA SER A 55 -10.63 -2.60 9.38
C SER A 55 -10.10 -1.24 9.81
N ALA A 56 -9.56 -1.15 11.04
CA ALA A 56 -8.95 0.07 11.56
C ALA A 56 -7.72 0.49 10.77
N HIS A 57 -6.86 -0.46 10.39
CA HIS A 57 -5.71 -0.20 9.52
C HIS A 57 -6.17 0.39 8.19
N TYR A 58 -7.04 -0.31 7.45
CA TYR A 58 -7.42 0.12 6.10
C TYR A 58 -8.20 1.43 6.10
N ALA A 59 -9.05 1.66 7.10
CA ALA A 59 -9.76 2.93 7.22
C ALA A 59 -8.81 4.10 7.54
N ALA A 60 -7.86 3.93 8.46
CA ALA A 60 -6.87 4.96 8.77
C ALA A 60 -5.98 5.27 7.55
N TYR A 61 -5.47 4.24 6.88
CA TYR A 61 -4.65 4.39 5.67
C TYR A 61 -5.44 5.02 4.52
N GLY A 62 -6.66 4.55 4.28
CA GLY A 62 -7.56 5.07 3.26
C GLY A 62 -7.91 6.54 3.46
N LEU A 63 -8.22 6.97 4.68
CA LEU A 63 -8.44 8.39 4.99
C LEU A 63 -7.20 9.24 4.68
N GLY A 64 -6.01 8.74 5.01
CA GLY A 64 -4.73 9.37 4.64
C GLY A 64 -4.58 9.54 3.13
N LEU A 65 -4.87 8.51 2.34
CA LEU A 65 -4.82 8.57 0.88
C LEU A 65 -5.85 9.54 0.28
N LEU A 66 -7.01 9.69 0.92
CA LEU A 66 -8.02 10.68 0.53
C LEU A 66 -7.64 12.12 0.95
N GLY A 67 -6.56 12.31 1.73
CA GLY A 67 -6.20 13.60 2.31
C GLY A 67 -7.19 14.07 3.39
N GLU A 68 -7.95 13.14 3.96
CA GLU A 68 -8.93 13.42 5.01
C GLU A 68 -8.27 13.36 6.39
N LYS A 69 -8.70 14.25 7.28
CA LYS A 69 -8.24 14.23 8.68
C LYS A 69 -9.01 13.16 9.45
N ILE A 70 -8.29 12.36 10.23
CA ILE A 70 -8.88 11.40 11.16
C ILE A 70 -9.32 12.18 12.42
N THR A 71 -10.62 12.27 12.67
CA THR A 71 -11.20 13.08 13.76
C THR A 71 -11.03 12.44 15.13
N ASN A 72 -10.99 11.10 15.20
CA ASN A 72 -10.94 10.31 16.43
C ASN A 72 -9.75 9.31 16.42
N PRO A 73 -8.50 9.78 16.27
CA PRO A 73 -7.34 8.90 16.13
C PRO A 73 -7.11 7.99 17.34
N GLN A 74 -7.62 8.36 18.52
CA GLN A 74 -7.53 7.55 19.74
C GLN A 74 -8.37 6.28 19.67
N ASP A 75 -9.55 6.31 19.03
CA ASP A 75 -10.42 5.14 18.91
C ASP A 75 -9.78 4.10 17.98
N PHE A 76 -9.23 4.55 16.84
CA PHE A 76 -8.43 3.71 15.97
C PHE A 76 -7.26 3.11 16.72
N CYS A 77 -6.51 3.92 17.47
CA CYS A 77 -5.37 3.44 18.23
C CYS A 77 -5.77 2.40 19.29
N LYS A 78 -6.92 2.58 19.95
CA LYS A 78 -7.46 1.61 20.90
C LYS A 78 -7.70 0.25 20.25
N VAL A 79 -8.29 0.23 19.04
CA VAL A 79 -8.51 -1.02 18.28
C VAL A 79 -7.17 -1.63 17.85
N LEU A 80 -6.24 -0.84 17.30
CA LEU A 80 -4.93 -1.37 16.87
C LEU A 80 -4.13 -1.99 18.02
N LYS A 81 -4.33 -1.54 19.26
CA LYS A 81 -3.72 -2.10 20.46
C LYS A 81 -4.30 -3.46 20.89
N THR A 82 -5.41 -3.91 20.32
CA THR A 82 -5.96 -5.27 20.55
C THR A 82 -5.26 -6.33 19.68
N VAL A 83 -4.12 -5.98 19.09
CA VAL A 83 -3.29 -6.87 18.26
C VAL A 83 -2.99 -8.20 18.94
N ASP A 84 -3.11 -9.28 18.19
CA ASP A 84 -2.61 -10.60 18.59
C ASP A 84 -1.13 -10.70 18.22
N GLN A 85 -0.26 -10.67 19.23
CA GLN A 85 1.19 -10.69 19.07
C GLN A 85 1.76 -12.04 18.56
N LYS A 86 0.92 -13.07 18.44
CA LYS A 86 1.31 -14.37 17.87
C LYS A 86 0.86 -14.53 16.41
N ASN A 87 0.05 -13.60 15.90
CA ASN A 87 -0.48 -13.65 14.56
C ASN A 87 0.20 -12.60 13.67
N LEU A 88 0.89 -13.06 12.61
CA LEU A 88 1.63 -12.20 11.70
C LEU A 88 0.75 -11.19 10.96
N GLU A 89 -0.44 -11.59 10.54
CA GLU A 89 -1.41 -10.70 9.87
C GLU A 89 -1.88 -9.61 10.83
N SER A 90 -2.26 -10.00 12.06
CA SER A 90 -2.66 -9.04 13.10
C SER A 90 -1.56 -8.01 13.37
N LEU A 91 -0.31 -8.46 13.50
CA LEU A 91 0.87 -7.60 13.66
C LEU A 91 1.08 -6.66 12.48
N TYR A 92 0.93 -7.15 11.24
CA TYR A 92 1.01 -6.33 10.04
C TYR A 92 -0.03 -5.21 10.03
N HIS A 93 -1.30 -5.54 10.30
CA HIS A 93 -2.35 -4.54 10.33
C HIS A 93 -2.17 -3.54 11.47
N ALA A 94 -1.83 -4.01 12.68
CA ALA A 94 -1.59 -3.13 13.81
C ALA A 94 -0.44 -2.15 13.54
N ALA A 95 0.72 -2.66 13.10
CA ALA A 95 1.89 -1.85 12.81
C ALA A 95 1.64 -0.84 11.68
N SER A 96 1.01 -1.26 10.60
CA SER A 96 0.74 -0.40 9.45
C SER A 96 -0.32 0.65 9.77
N GLY A 97 -1.38 0.28 10.50
CA GLY A 97 -2.37 1.22 11.01
C GLY A 97 -1.77 2.23 11.99
N SER A 98 -0.89 1.78 12.90
CA SER A 98 -0.18 2.65 13.84
C SER A 98 0.68 3.68 13.10
N LYS A 99 1.42 3.25 12.06
CA LYS A 99 2.19 4.14 11.20
C LYS A 99 1.29 5.12 10.44
N ALA A 100 0.15 4.68 9.91
CA ALA A 100 -0.80 5.55 9.23
C ALA A 100 -1.38 6.65 10.15
N LEU A 101 -1.58 6.34 11.44
CA LEU A 101 -2.02 7.32 12.44
C LEU A 101 -0.90 8.27 12.90
N GLY A 102 0.37 7.86 12.82
CA GLY A 102 1.55 8.60 13.28
C GLY A 102 1.72 8.65 14.80
N ASN A 103 0.64 8.90 15.56
CA ASN A 103 0.64 9.05 17.01
C ASN A 103 -0.04 7.90 17.76
N CYS A 104 0.25 6.65 17.37
CA CYS A 104 -0.29 5.46 18.03
C CYS A 104 0.83 4.50 18.44
N PRO A 105 1.45 4.65 19.62
CA PRO A 105 2.48 3.72 20.07
C PRO A 105 1.89 2.34 20.35
N LEU A 106 2.51 1.29 19.82
CA LEU A 106 2.18 -0.10 20.08
C LEU A 106 3.16 -0.69 21.09
N ASP A 107 2.63 -1.38 22.11
CA ASP A 107 3.41 -2.18 23.04
C ASP A 107 3.34 -3.65 22.62
N ILE A 108 4.33 -4.09 21.84
CA ILE A 108 4.36 -5.43 21.22
C ILE A 108 5.70 -6.16 21.39
N PRO A 109 6.20 -6.36 22.62
CA PRO A 109 7.49 -6.99 22.87
C PRO A 109 7.55 -8.42 22.32
N GLU A 110 6.51 -9.21 22.52
CA GLU A 110 6.41 -10.58 21.97
C GLU A 110 6.23 -10.54 20.45
N GLY A 111 5.46 -9.59 19.95
CA GLY A 111 5.21 -9.41 18.52
C GLY A 111 6.48 -9.19 17.71
N LYS A 112 7.45 -8.43 18.23
CA LYS A 112 8.76 -8.25 17.58
C LYS A 112 9.52 -9.57 17.45
N ALA A 113 9.50 -10.41 18.49
CA ALA A 113 10.12 -11.72 18.46
C ALA A 113 9.41 -12.66 17.46
N THR A 114 8.08 -12.66 17.46
CA THR A 114 7.25 -13.41 16.49
C THR A 114 7.61 -13.03 15.04
N LEU A 115 7.72 -11.73 14.74
CA LEU A 115 8.09 -11.25 13.40
C LEU A 115 9.51 -11.70 13.02
N GLN A 116 10.48 -11.56 13.91
CA GLN A 116 11.86 -11.97 13.62
C GLN A 116 11.98 -13.47 13.38
N ALA A 117 11.25 -14.28 14.16
CA ALA A 117 11.23 -15.74 14.00
C ALA A 117 10.59 -16.21 12.68
N ALA A 118 9.74 -15.38 12.06
CA ALA A 118 9.11 -15.68 10.77
C ALA A 118 10.02 -15.44 9.55
N LEU A 119 11.23 -14.89 9.72
CA LEU A 119 12.22 -14.73 8.64
C LEU A 119 13.12 -15.97 8.50
N LYS A 120 12.51 -17.08 8.05
CA LYS A 120 13.12 -18.41 7.92
C LYS A 120 12.71 -19.13 6.62
N GLU A 121 13.45 -20.17 6.23
CA GLU A 121 13.39 -20.82 4.90
C GLU A 121 12.07 -21.53 4.56
N ASP A 122 11.31 -21.92 5.58
CA ASP A 122 10.02 -22.59 5.43
C ASP A 122 8.82 -21.61 5.39
N SER A 123 9.05 -20.32 5.61
CA SER A 123 7.99 -19.32 5.58
C SER A 123 7.35 -19.19 4.19
N SER A 124 6.02 -19.07 4.16
CA SER A 124 5.28 -18.81 2.93
C SER A 124 5.45 -17.36 2.46
N VAL A 125 5.08 -17.08 1.21
CA VAL A 125 5.10 -15.72 0.65
C VAL A 125 4.25 -14.76 1.48
N VAL A 126 3.06 -15.19 1.92
CA VAL A 126 2.15 -14.38 2.75
C VAL A 126 2.74 -14.12 4.14
N GLN A 127 3.40 -15.10 4.75
CA GLN A 127 4.07 -14.89 6.04
C GLN A 127 5.21 -13.88 5.92
N LEU A 128 6.02 -13.99 4.87
CA LEU A 128 7.09 -13.02 4.57
C LEU A 128 6.51 -11.62 4.29
N TYR A 129 5.40 -11.54 3.57
CA TYR A 129 4.68 -10.30 3.29
C TYR A 129 4.25 -9.57 4.56
N HIS A 130 3.48 -10.23 5.42
CA HIS A 130 3.06 -9.64 6.69
C HIS A 130 4.26 -9.28 7.57
N THR A 131 5.26 -10.16 7.64
CA THR A 131 6.43 -9.96 8.49
C THR A 131 7.25 -8.73 8.08
N VAL A 132 7.62 -8.65 6.81
CA VAL A 132 8.50 -7.59 6.30
C VAL A 132 7.80 -6.23 6.36
N LEU A 133 6.53 -6.17 5.98
CA LEU A 133 5.78 -4.91 6.03
C LEU A 133 5.52 -4.46 7.48
N ALA A 134 5.23 -5.37 8.40
CA ALA A 134 5.11 -5.04 9.82
C ALA A 134 6.42 -4.47 10.37
N LEU A 135 7.56 -5.16 10.13
CA LEU A 135 8.88 -4.69 10.57
C LEU A 135 9.20 -3.30 9.99
N LYS A 136 8.94 -3.09 8.70
CA LYS A 136 9.15 -1.80 8.04
C LYS A 136 8.25 -0.70 8.60
N ALA A 137 7.00 -1.03 8.93
CA ALA A 137 6.06 -0.09 9.53
C ALA A 137 6.49 0.32 10.95
N LEU A 138 7.08 -0.61 11.72
CA LEU A 138 7.66 -0.38 13.04
C LEU A 138 9.02 0.35 13.00
N GLY A 139 9.56 0.65 11.81
CA GLY A 139 10.87 1.27 11.64
C GLY A 139 12.05 0.33 11.93
N VAL A 140 11.80 -0.99 11.97
CA VAL A 140 12.85 -1.99 12.17
C VAL A 140 13.52 -2.29 10.82
N SER A 141 14.85 -2.26 10.79
CA SER A 141 15.62 -2.60 9.60
C SER A 141 15.49 -4.09 9.27
N VAL A 142 15.42 -4.41 7.98
CA VAL A 142 15.40 -5.78 7.47
C VAL A 142 16.60 -6.00 6.54
N ASP A 143 17.22 -7.17 6.64
CA ASP A 143 18.25 -7.59 5.70
C ASP A 143 17.60 -7.87 4.34
N SER A 144 17.77 -6.95 3.41
CA SER A 144 17.13 -7.03 2.09
C SER A 144 17.62 -8.24 1.29
N ALA A 145 18.91 -8.60 1.39
CA ALA A 145 19.46 -9.75 0.68
C ALA A 145 18.86 -11.05 1.21
N LYS A 146 18.81 -11.20 2.55
CA LYS A 146 18.18 -12.37 3.18
C LYS A 146 16.70 -12.47 2.84
N VAL A 147 15.94 -11.38 2.92
CA VAL A 147 14.50 -11.38 2.59
C VAL A 147 14.29 -11.75 1.11
N SER A 148 15.07 -11.20 0.20
CA SER A 148 14.99 -11.56 -1.23
C SER A 148 15.24 -13.04 -1.47
N GLN A 149 16.23 -13.64 -0.79
CA GLN A 149 16.50 -15.07 -0.89
C GLN A 149 15.33 -15.92 -0.38
N LEU A 150 14.79 -15.59 0.80
CA LEU A 150 13.63 -16.26 1.38
C LEU A 150 12.40 -16.16 0.47
N LEU A 151 12.15 -14.98 -0.09
CA LEU A 151 11.01 -14.72 -0.96
C LEU A 151 11.11 -15.51 -2.26
N LEU A 152 12.29 -15.57 -2.89
CA LEU A 152 12.53 -16.39 -4.08
C LEU A 152 12.37 -17.88 -3.77
N ALA A 153 12.82 -18.34 -2.60
CA ALA A 153 12.64 -19.74 -2.18
C ALA A 153 11.15 -20.09 -1.96
N ALA A 154 10.36 -19.16 -1.40
CA ALA A 154 8.93 -19.34 -1.22
C ALA A 154 8.17 -19.33 -2.56
N LEU A 155 8.52 -18.43 -3.49
CA LEU A 155 7.90 -18.37 -4.83
C LEU A 155 8.18 -19.62 -5.67
N LYS A 156 9.35 -20.26 -5.51
CA LYS A 156 9.61 -21.56 -6.16
C LYS A 156 8.62 -22.65 -5.73
N LYS A 157 7.98 -22.50 -4.57
CA LYS A 157 6.97 -23.45 -4.06
C LYS A 157 5.56 -23.08 -4.54
N ASP A 158 5.25 -21.80 -4.64
CA ASP A 158 3.95 -21.28 -5.09
C ASP A 158 4.08 -19.85 -5.65
N ASP A 159 4.04 -19.75 -6.98
CA ASP A 159 4.11 -18.50 -7.76
C ASP A 159 2.74 -18.08 -8.31
N SER A 160 1.65 -18.47 -7.64
CA SER A 160 0.31 -18.00 -7.97
C SER A 160 0.25 -16.47 -8.07
N MET A 161 -0.67 -15.95 -8.89
CA MET A 161 -0.80 -14.50 -9.13
C MET A 161 -0.93 -13.69 -7.83
N ALA A 162 -1.62 -14.23 -6.83
CA ALA A 162 -1.74 -13.61 -5.51
C ALA A 162 -0.37 -13.51 -4.82
N ASN A 163 0.41 -14.59 -4.80
CA ASN A 163 1.74 -14.61 -4.20
C ASN A 163 2.74 -13.70 -4.95
N LEU A 164 2.67 -13.61 -6.27
CA LEU A 164 3.48 -12.65 -7.02
C LEU A 164 3.15 -11.21 -6.62
N GLY A 165 1.87 -10.88 -6.43
CA GLY A 165 1.45 -9.56 -5.93
C GLY A 165 2.04 -9.24 -4.56
N TYR A 166 1.96 -10.18 -3.62
CA TYR A 166 2.59 -10.03 -2.30
C TYR A 166 4.11 -9.89 -2.39
N ALA A 167 4.76 -10.70 -3.23
CA ALA A 167 6.20 -10.67 -3.40
C ALA A 167 6.68 -9.33 -4.00
N PHE A 168 5.98 -8.79 -4.99
CA PHE A 168 6.33 -7.49 -5.56
C PHE A 168 6.14 -6.35 -4.55
N HIS A 169 5.11 -6.41 -3.71
CA HIS A 169 4.97 -5.43 -2.63
C HIS A 169 6.13 -5.53 -1.63
N VAL A 170 6.51 -6.75 -1.19
CA VAL A 170 7.71 -6.92 -0.36
C VAL A 170 8.94 -6.33 -1.04
N ALA A 171 9.21 -6.71 -2.29
CA ALA A 171 10.37 -6.23 -3.05
C ALA A 171 10.40 -4.70 -3.16
N SER A 172 9.24 -4.04 -3.32
CA SER A 172 9.15 -2.59 -3.44
C SER A 172 9.58 -1.82 -2.19
N VAL A 173 9.55 -2.46 -1.01
CA VAL A 173 9.96 -1.84 0.27
C VAL A 173 11.35 -2.28 0.73
N LEU A 174 11.94 -3.26 0.05
CA LEU A 174 13.34 -3.63 0.24
C LEU A 174 14.22 -2.57 -0.43
N GLY A 175 15.32 -2.22 0.23
CA GLY A 175 16.32 -1.35 -0.39
C GLY A 175 17.06 -2.13 -1.47
N GLY A 176 17.12 -1.61 -2.69
CA GLY A 176 17.92 -2.14 -3.79
C GLY A 176 18.84 -1.05 -4.34
N ASN A 177 20.13 -1.33 -4.42
CA ASN A 177 21.08 -0.46 -5.10
C ASN A 177 20.88 -0.69 -6.61
N LEU A 178 20.22 0.23 -7.31
CA LEU A 178 19.97 0.16 -8.77
C LEU A 178 21.26 0.29 -9.61
N SER A 179 22.42 0.42 -8.99
CA SER A 179 23.72 0.68 -9.62
C SER A 179 24.41 -0.55 -10.23
N GLN A 180 23.74 -1.70 -10.32
CA GLN A 180 24.27 -2.91 -11.00
C GLN A 180 23.30 -3.45 -12.06
N SER A 181 22.55 -2.57 -12.72
CA SER A 181 21.86 -2.87 -13.98
C SER A 181 22.64 -2.30 -15.16
#